data_AF-A0AAW2C7A8-F1
#
_entry.id   AF-A0AAW2C7A8-F1
#
_cell.length_a   1.000
_cell.length_b   1.000
_cell.length_c   1.000
_cell.angle_alpha   90.00
_cell.angle_beta   90.00
_cell.angle_gamma   90.00
#
_symmetry.space_group_name_H-M   'P 1'
#
loop_
_entity.id
_entity.type
_entity.pdbx_description
1 polymer ?
#
loop_
_entity_poly.entity_id
_entity_poly.type
_entity_poly.pdbx_seq_one_letter_code
_entity_poly.pdbx_strand_id
1 'polypeptide(L)'
;MMNQILHLDINSQIGSYMPLAAMRIGTMIHNIEVTRATIGMVSNPSHGARKLRKAEQSRWLGRRPVVRGVAMNPVDHRHGGGEGKSKSSGNHGRCSLTPWGKPCKSGYKTRPLKRRK
;
A
#
# COMPACT_ATOMS: atom_id res chain seq x y z
N MET A 1 3.36 33.05 -39.81
CA MET A 1 1.98 33.28 -39.34
C MET A 1 1.72 32.31 -38.20
N MET A 2 1.26 32.86 -37.09
CA MET A 2 1.09 32.20 -35.81
C MET A 2 0.02 31.11 -35.91
N ASN A 3 0.34 29.92 -35.43
CA ASN A 3 -0.64 29.02 -34.80
C ASN A 3 0.10 28.29 -33.70
N GLN A 4 0.48 29.05 -32.67
CA GLN A 4 0.66 28.47 -31.35
C GLN A 4 -0.65 27.74 -31.04
N ILE A 5 -0.58 26.42 -30.84
CA ILE A 5 -1.66 25.65 -30.21
C ILE A 5 -1.67 26.07 -28.73
N LEU A 6 -2.08 27.31 -28.49
CA LEU A 6 -2.61 27.79 -27.23
C LEU A 6 -4.13 27.58 -27.32
N HIS A 7 -4.56 26.33 -27.42
CA HIS A 7 -5.81 26.04 -26.75
C HIS A 7 -5.44 26.08 -25.26
N LEU A 8 -5.58 27.25 -24.63
CA LEU A 8 -5.71 27.25 -23.18
C LEU A 8 -6.81 26.24 -22.89
N ASP A 9 -6.50 25.17 -22.17
CA ASP A 9 -7.51 24.30 -21.58
C ASP A 9 -8.23 25.14 -20.52
N ILE A 10 -9.10 26.06 -20.95
CA ILE A 10 -9.80 27.06 -20.12
C ILE A 10 -10.59 26.38 -18.97
N ASN A 11 -10.86 25.08 -19.10
CA ASN A 11 -11.64 24.28 -18.16
C ASN A 11 -10.81 23.33 -17.28
N SER A 12 -9.49 23.20 -17.50
CA SER A 12 -8.63 22.29 -16.73
C SER A 12 -8.05 22.99 -15.50
N GLN A 13 -8.90 23.16 -14.48
CA GLN A 13 -8.50 23.71 -13.19
C GLN A 13 -8.27 22.59 -12.17
N ILE A 14 -7.38 22.82 -11.19
CA ILE A 14 -7.17 21.87 -10.09
C ILE A 14 -8.49 21.71 -9.34
N GLY A 15 -8.94 20.46 -9.17
CA GLY A 15 -10.23 20.12 -8.57
C GLY A 15 -11.38 19.93 -9.56
N SER A 16 -11.21 20.28 -10.84
CA SER A 16 -12.20 19.98 -11.88
C SER A 16 -12.36 18.47 -12.09
N TYR A 17 -13.60 18.01 -12.20
CA TYR A 17 -13.97 16.62 -12.46
C TYR A 17 -14.43 16.45 -13.91
N MET A 18 -13.69 15.68 -14.70
CA MET A 18 -13.90 15.58 -16.16
C MET A 18 -13.72 14.12 -16.64
N PRO A 19 -14.34 13.74 -17.77
CA PRO A 19 -14.08 12.45 -18.37
C PRO A 19 -12.64 12.35 -18.89
N LEU A 20 -12.02 11.17 -18.75
CA LEU A 20 -10.61 10.93 -19.11
C LEU A 20 -10.31 11.31 -20.58
N ALA A 21 -11.27 11.11 -21.48
CA ALA A 21 -11.14 11.46 -22.90
C ALA A 21 -11.07 12.98 -23.16
N ALA A 22 -11.61 13.80 -22.26
CA ALA A 22 -11.56 15.26 -22.37
C ALA A 22 -10.36 15.87 -21.64
N MET A 23 -9.53 15.05 -20.98
CA MET A 23 -8.34 15.51 -20.26
C MET A 23 -7.13 15.51 -21.20
N ARG A 24 -6.27 16.52 -21.04
CA ARG A 24 -5.01 16.62 -21.79
C ARG A 24 -4.04 15.53 -21.34
N ILE A 25 -3.34 14.91 -22.29
CA ILE A 25 -2.29 13.93 -21.99
C ILE A 25 -1.22 14.58 -21.10
N GLY A 26 -0.87 13.92 -19.99
CA GLY A 26 0.13 14.40 -19.03
C GLY A 26 -0.43 15.13 -17.81
N THR A 27 -1.75 15.35 -17.72
CA THR A 27 -2.36 15.92 -16.51
C THR A 27 -2.28 14.96 -15.32
N MET A 28 -1.88 15.46 -14.15
CA MET A 28 -1.96 14.70 -12.90
C MET A 28 -3.41 14.57 -12.46
N ILE A 29 -3.87 13.34 -12.21
CA ILE A 29 -5.26 13.04 -11.85
C ILE A 29 -5.32 12.12 -10.63
N HIS A 30 -6.39 12.24 -9.85
CA HIS A 30 -6.72 11.32 -8.76
C HIS A 30 -8.21 10.95 -8.79
N ASN A 31 -8.62 9.97 -7.97
CA ASN A 31 -9.99 9.44 -7.92
C ASN A 31 -10.49 9.00 -9.31
N ILE A 32 -9.74 8.10 -9.95
CA ILE A 32 -10.07 7.58 -11.27
C ILE A 32 -11.18 6.55 -11.13
N GLU A 33 -12.36 6.93 -11.59
CA GLU A 33 -13.41 6.00 -11.97
C GLU A 33 -13.23 5.68 -13.46
N VAL A 34 -13.70 4.52 -13.93
CA VAL A 34 -13.39 3.93 -15.26
C VAL A 34 -13.43 4.95 -16.42
N THR A 35 -14.22 6.01 -16.32
CA THR A 35 -14.37 7.04 -17.35
C THR A 35 -14.06 8.47 -16.91
N ARG A 36 -13.89 8.77 -15.61
CA ARG A 36 -13.81 10.15 -15.08
C ARG A 36 -12.76 10.26 -13.97
N ALA A 37 -12.15 11.43 -13.85
CA ALA A 37 -11.16 11.70 -12.81
C ALA A 37 -11.15 13.18 -12.41
N THR A 38 -10.56 13.46 -11.25
CA THR A 38 -10.36 14.82 -10.76
C THR A 38 -8.93 15.28 -11.02
N ILE A 39 -8.77 16.49 -11.54
CA ILE A 39 -7.47 17.10 -11.82
C ILE A 39 -6.75 17.47 -10.51
N GLY A 40 -5.47 17.11 -10.41
CA GLY A 40 -4.59 17.43 -9.28
C GLY A 40 -4.30 16.25 -8.37
N MET A 41 -3.74 16.55 -7.18
CA MET A 41 -3.42 15.57 -6.14
C MET A 41 -4.47 15.59 -5.01
N VAL A 42 -4.62 14.46 -4.30
CA VAL A 42 -5.43 14.41 -3.07
C VAL A 42 -4.83 15.35 -2.02
N SER A 43 -5.69 16.03 -1.26
CA SER A 43 -5.26 16.92 -0.18
C SER A 43 -4.58 16.17 0.98
N ASN A 44 -3.89 16.92 1.85
CA ASN A 44 -3.17 16.40 3.03
C ASN A 44 -1.96 15.46 2.73
N PRO A 45 -0.94 15.93 1.98
CA PRO A 45 0.26 15.12 1.68
C PRO A 45 1.11 14.78 2.92
N SER A 46 1.00 15.57 4.00
CA SER A 46 1.77 15.37 5.23
C SER A 46 1.28 14.18 6.07
N HIS A 47 0.09 13.62 5.78
CA HIS A 47 -0.48 12.50 6.53
C HIS A 47 0.47 11.29 6.59
N GLY A 48 1.18 10.98 5.50
CA GLY A 48 2.14 9.87 5.45
C GLY A 48 3.43 10.10 6.25
N ALA A 49 3.82 11.36 6.47
CA ALA A 49 5.00 11.71 7.26
C ALA A 49 4.71 11.79 8.77
N ARG A 50 3.43 11.77 9.17
CA ARG A 50 3.01 11.89 10.57
C ARG A 50 3.40 10.65 11.39
N LYS A 51 4.30 10.82 12.36
CA LYS A 51 4.72 9.76 13.30
C LYS A 51 3.81 9.72 14.54
N LEU A 52 3.33 8.54 14.90
CA LEU A 52 2.66 8.30 16.18
C LEU A 52 3.71 8.25 17.29
N ARG A 53 3.50 8.99 18.39
CA ARG A 53 4.47 9.15 19.48
C ARG A 53 4.11 8.37 20.75
N LYS A 54 2.85 7.94 20.88
CA LYS A 54 2.35 7.17 22.03
C LYS A 54 1.61 5.93 21.55
N ALA A 55 1.65 4.85 22.34
CA ALA A 55 0.96 3.60 22.02
C ALA A 55 -0.56 3.78 21.86
N GLU A 56 -1.17 4.64 22.68
CA GLU A 56 -2.60 4.94 22.66
C GLU A 56 -3.06 5.57 21.34
N GLN A 57 -2.23 6.39 20.68
CA GLN A 57 -2.58 6.97 19.39
C GLN A 57 -2.86 5.90 18.33
N SER A 58 -2.18 4.75 18.41
CA SER A 58 -2.48 3.59 17.56
C SER A 58 -3.83 2.95 17.92
N ARG A 59 -4.20 2.96 19.20
CA ARG A 59 -5.49 2.44 19.70
C ARG A 59 -6.66 3.32 19.26
N TRP A 60 -6.52 4.64 19.27
CA TRP A 60 -7.55 5.55 18.74
C TRP A 60 -7.82 5.35 17.24
N LEU A 61 -6.83 4.86 16.49
CA LEU A 61 -6.99 4.45 15.08
C LEU A 61 -7.60 3.05 14.92
N GLY A 62 -8.09 2.42 16.01
CA GLY A 62 -8.70 1.09 16.00
C GLY A 62 -7.72 -0.08 15.90
N ARG A 63 -6.40 0.16 15.97
CA ARG A 63 -5.39 -0.91 15.84
C ARG A 63 -5.13 -1.57 17.20
N ARG A 64 -5.26 -2.89 17.27
CA ARG A 64 -4.90 -3.70 18.45
C ARG A 64 -3.42 -4.07 18.41
N PRO A 65 -2.76 -4.30 19.57
CA PRO A 65 -1.40 -4.82 19.60
C PRO A 65 -1.34 -6.19 18.90
N VAL A 66 -0.33 -6.38 18.07
CA VAL A 66 -0.09 -7.64 17.34
C VAL A 66 1.15 -8.32 17.93
N VAL A 67 1.03 -9.61 18.25
CA VAL A 67 2.12 -10.41 18.80
C VAL A 67 2.97 -11.00 17.68
N ARG A 68 4.30 -10.99 17.84
CA ARG A 68 5.24 -11.57 16.86
C ARG A 68 5.26 -13.09 16.98
N GLY A 69 5.35 -13.81 15.85
CA GLY A 69 5.42 -15.27 15.83
C GLY A 69 6.55 -15.90 16.65
N VAL A 70 7.68 -15.19 16.81
CA VAL A 70 8.82 -15.65 17.64
C VAL A 70 8.49 -15.71 19.13
N ALA A 71 7.50 -14.92 19.58
CA ALA A 71 7.06 -14.92 20.98
C ALA A 71 5.98 -15.98 21.25
N MET A 72 5.59 -16.77 20.25
CA MET A 72 4.54 -17.77 20.36
C MET A 72 5.13 -19.18 20.52
N ASN A 73 4.27 -20.16 20.79
CA ASN A 73 4.67 -21.57 20.85
C ASN A 73 4.73 -22.20 19.44
N PRO A 74 5.44 -23.33 19.25
CA PRO A 74 5.52 -24.02 17.96
C PRO A 74 4.16 -24.39 17.36
N VAL A 75 3.13 -24.59 18.20
CA VAL A 75 1.76 -24.91 17.80
C VAL A 75 1.04 -23.72 17.15
N ASP A 76 1.33 -22.50 17.61
CA ASP A 76 0.61 -21.30 17.20
C ASP A 76 1.23 -20.66 15.95
N HIS A 77 2.55 -20.73 15.83
CA HIS A 77 3.28 -20.11 14.74
C HIS A 77 4.49 -20.93 14.33
N ARG A 78 4.76 -20.95 13.03
CA ARG A 78 5.96 -21.57 12.44
C ARG A 78 7.30 -20.95 12.84
N HIS A 79 7.27 -19.88 13.63
CA HIS A 79 8.45 -19.22 14.20
C HIS A 79 8.43 -19.32 15.72
N GLY A 80 7.47 -20.03 16.30
CA GLY A 80 7.31 -20.16 17.74
C GLY A 80 8.17 -21.26 18.35
N GLY A 81 8.57 -21.07 19.59
CA GLY A 81 9.43 -21.99 20.36
C GLY A 81 10.94 -21.88 20.09
N GLY A 82 11.67 -22.84 20.65
CA GLY A 82 13.12 -22.77 20.84
C GLY A 82 13.49 -22.13 22.19
N GLU A 83 14.71 -22.37 22.64
CA GLU A 83 15.25 -21.75 23.85
C GLU A 83 15.73 -20.33 23.55
N GLY A 84 15.25 -19.36 24.31
CA GLY A 84 15.60 -17.94 24.11
C GLY A 84 15.09 -17.35 22.79
N LYS A 85 15.76 -16.28 22.31
CA LYS A 85 15.37 -15.59 21.07
C LYS A 85 15.94 -16.31 19.85
N SER A 86 15.12 -17.07 19.13
CA SER A 86 15.52 -17.72 17.88
C SER A 86 15.12 -16.86 16.65
N LYS A 87 16.02 -16.74 15.66
CA LYS A 87 15.75 -16.01 14.39
C LYS A 87 14.88 -16.82 13.42
N SER A 88 14.81 -18.13 13.65
CA SER A 88 14.12 -19.13 12.84
C SER A 88 13.80 -20.28 13.78
N SER A 89 12.63 -20.29 14.41
CA SER A 89 12.22 -21.53 15.08
C SER A 89 11.88 -22.58 14.00
N GLY A 90 12.36 -23.81 14.19
CA GLY A 90 11.94 -24.98 13.43
C GLY A 90 12.60 -25.18 12.06
N ASN A 91 13.66 -26.00 12.05
CA ASN A 91 14.15 -26.85 10.95
C ASN A 91 14.17 -26.24 9.53
N HIS A 92 15.39 -25.91 9.05
CA HIS A 92 15.77 -25.62 7.65
C HIS A 92 15.67 -24.17 7.15
N GLY A 93 16.27 -23.19 7.84
CA GLY A 93 16.68 -21.91 7.20
C GLY A 93 15.62 -21.22 6.33
N ARG A 94 14.33 -21.37 6.68
CA ARG A 94 13.23 -20.97 5.81
C ARG A 94 13.09 -19.45 5.82
N CYS A 95 12.62 -18.90 4.70
CA CYS A 95 12.21 -17.50 4.63
C CYS A 95 11.12 -17.20 5.66
N SER A 96 10.95 -15.94 6.08
CA SER A 96 9.92 -15.57 7.06
C SER A 96 8.52 -15.94 6.57
N LEU A 97 7.80 -16.76 7.35
CA LEU A 97 6.49 -17.30 7.02
C LEU A 97 5.35 -16.59 7.76
N THR A 98 4.15 -16.65 7.18
CA THR A 98 2.88 -16.35 7.88
C THR A 98 2.56 -17.45 8.92
N PRO A 99 1.60 -17.22 9.83
CA PRO A 99 1.08 -18.28 10.71
C PRO A 99 0.66 -19.53 9.95
N TRP A 100 0.11 -19.37 8.74
CA TRP A 100 -0.34 -20.46 7.86
C TRP A 100 0.76 -21.06 6.96
N GLY A 101 2.00 -20.55 7.01
CA GLY A 101 3.12 -21.12 6.25
C GLY A 101 3.34 -20.63 4.84
N LYS A 102 2.72 -19.51 4.48
CA LYS A 102 3.03 -18.85 3.20
C LYS A 102 4.24 -17.93 3.38
N PRO A 103 5.19 -17.90 2.44
CA PRO A 103 6.30 -16.94 2.47
C PRO A 103 5.84 -15.48 2.42
N CYS A 104 6.43 -14.63 3.25
CA CYS A 104 6.13 -13.18 3.28
C CYS A 104 7.21 -12.30 2.61
N LYS A 105 8.38 -12.88 2.32
CA LYS A 105 9.56 -12.17 1.79
C LYS A 105 9.94 -12.70 0.41
N SER A 106 10.94 -12.08 -0.23
CA SER A 106 11.44 -12.47 -1.57
C SER A 106 10.40 -12.35 -2.71
N GLY A 107 9.41 -11.46 -2.55
CA GLY A 107 8.46 -11.16 -3.62
C GLY A 107 7.48 -12.29 -3.94
N TYR A 108 7.16 -13.16 -2.96
CA TYR A 108 6.10 -14.16 -3.09
C TYR A 108 4.78 -13.50 -3.52
N LYS A 109 4.22 -13.93 -4.65
CA LYS A 109 3.03 -13.32 -5.24
C LYS A 109 1.81 -14.19 -4.94
N THR A 110 0.82 -13.59 -4.27
CA THR A 110 -0.42 -14.27 -3.86
C THR A 110 -1.53 -14.24 -4.92
N ARG A 111 -1.37 -13.41 -5.97
CA ARG A 111 -2.33 -13.33 -7.10
C ARG A 111 -2.19 -14.55 -8.02
N PRO A 112 -3.31 -15.13 -8.53
CA PRO A 112 -3.27 -16.24 -9.46
C PRO A 112 -2.57 -15.85 -10.77
N LEU A 113 -1.81 -16.79 -11.34
CA LEU A 113 -0.95 -16.56 -12.52
C LEU A 113 -1.73 -16.09 -13.75
N LYS A 114 -2.98 -16.56 -13.93
CA LYS A 114 -3.86 -16.21 -15.07
C LYS A 114 -4.23 -14.71 -15.14
N ARG A 115 -4.15 -13.98 -14.03
CA ARG A 115 -4.43 -12.52 -13.97
C ARG A 115 -3.17 -11.66 -14.10
N ARG A 116 -2.05 -12.24 -14.51
CA ARG A 116 -0.71 -11.61 -14.48
C ARG A 116 0.11 -11.86 -15.75
N LYS A 117 -0.02 -13.03 -16.38
CA LYS A 117 0.29 -13.18 -17.80
C LYS A 117 -0.81 -12.49 -18.58
#